data_AF-A0A9E4JIB9-F1
#
_entry.id   AF-A0A9E4JIB9-F1
#
_cell.length_a   1.000
_cell.length_b   1.000
_cell.length_c   1.000
_cell.angle_alpha   90.00
_cell.angle_beta   90.00
_cell.angle_gamma   90.00
#
_symmetry.space_group_name_H-M   'P 1'
#
loop_
_entity.id
_entity.type
_entity.pdbx_description
1 polymer ?
#
loop_
_entity_poly.entity_id
_entity_poly.type
_entity_poly.pdbx_seq_one_letter_code
_entity_poly.pdbx_strand_id
1 'polypeptide(L)'
;MSKLIKRLDISAHPRLEQSLGYNAENRWVAWHWEPDLEQPFYTDGQTTGASNSLAWQVFLEHPQVSYDLDNYELAETERYWLLLDRKTRNFYIGEGKIIQSLLEQPEGLGLLASLDGNSNPIRDTRYAVRQLTRFNPFRSWFKLIPIGLGAALIASFGMTHWSSLLSPQAEQKQAIQPLPVTPVIPTGNCGVGGSQDFSGYVTSASGDKELHLVGVYESHPHHSGNNHPTGEIQVKVKRQDKPIILALSSYEPVNWNVQVEPGVEIEKIIVNGYHDQKVTGVSDSKIPIEEYSHEGTGKYLENFTYQWSSAENQGTPALVTQLSQLTGTQLTSFQGCYRGTQFEIQ
;
A
#
# COMPACT_ATOMS: atom_id res chain seq x y z
N MET A 1 3.40 16.09 32.60
CA MET A 1 3.82 15.99 31.19
C MET A 1 2.86 15.02 30.49
N SER A 2 2.60 15.20 29.20
CA SER A 2 1.49 14.53 28.50
C SER A 2 1.66 13.01 28.43
N LYS A 3 0.69 12.25 28.95
CA LYS A 3 0.67 10.77 28.97
C LYS A 3 0.53 10.09 27.58
N LEU A 4 0.50 10.87 26.51
CA LEU A 4 0.05 10.43 25.18
C LEU A 4 1.13 9.71 24.37
N ILE A 5 2.40 10.09 24.56
CA ILE A 5 3.57 9.48 23.92
C ILE A 5 4.72 9.44 24.93
N LYS A 6 5.41 8.29 25.01
CA LYS A 6 6.62 8.02 25.81
C LYS A 6 7.79 7.78 24.85
N ARG A 7 8.96 8.40 25.09
CA ARG A 7 10.23 7.98 24.46
C ARG A 7 10.79 6.75 25.18
N LEU A 8 11.32 5.79 24.41
CA LEU A 8 12.01 4.61 24.93
C LEU A 8 13.52 4.89 25.07
N ASP A 9 14.20 4.22 26.00
CA ASP A 9 15.66 4.37 26.17
C ASP A 9 16.43 3.41 25.24
N ILE A 10 15.93 3.29 24.01
CA ILE A 10 16.38 2.36 22.98
C ILE A 10 16.74 3.16 21.72
N SER A 11 17.98 2.99 21.25
CA SER A 11 18.46 3.58 20.00
C SER A 11 18.32 2.58 18.84
N ALA A 12 17.56 2.94 17.81
CA ALA A 12 17.32 2.10 16.65
C ALA A 12 18.58 1.88 15.79
N HIS A 13 19.00 0.63 15.62
CA HIS A 13 20.11 0.25 14.72
C HIS A 13 19.89 0.85 13.30
N PRO A 14 20.91 1.38 12.59
CA PRO A 14 20.73 2.17 11.35
C PRO A 14 20.15 1.46 10.11
N ARG A 15 19.72 0.19 10.23
CA ARG A 15 19.02 -0.56 9.19
C ARG A 15 17.75 -1.28 9.68
N LEU A 16 17.31 -0.99 10.91
CA LEU A 16 16.20 -1.68 11.53
C LEU A 16 14.90 -1.49 10.73
N GLU A 17 14.69 -0.31 10.14
CA GLU A 17 13.52 -0.03 9.32
C GLU A 17 13.42 -0.94 8.08
N GLN A 18 14.52 -1.21 7.37
CA GLN A 18 14.50 -2.14 6.23
C GLN A 18 14.35 -3.60 6.66
N SER A 19 14.89 -3.97 7.83
CA SER A 19 14.63 -5.30 8.42
C SER A 19 13.14 -5.50 8.74
N LEU A 20 12.45 -4.45 9.18
CA LEU A 20 11.01 -4.42 9.41
C LEU A 20 10.19 -4.04 8.14
N GLY A 21 10.73 -4.28 6.95
CA GLY A 21 10.04 -4.12 5.66
C GLY A 21 9.91 -2.69 5.11
N TYR A 22 10.22 -1.66 5.89
CA TYR A 22 10.10 -0.26 5.46
C TYR A 22 11.32 0.20 4.65
N ASN A 23 11.09 0.57 3.39
CA ASN A 23 12.15 0.89 2.42
C ASN A 23 12.06 2.31 1.82
N ALA A 24 11.17 3.19 2.32
CA ALA A 24 11.03 4.56 1.84
C ALA A 24 11.92 5.57 2.60
N GLU A 25 11.93 6.83 2.18
CA GLU A 25 12.87 7.87 2.67
C GLU A 25 12.26 8.94 3.58
N ASN A 26 11.03 8.75 4.06
CA ASN A 26 10.45 9.67 5.05
C ASN A 26 11.15 9.53 6.41
N ARG A 27 11.29 10.65 7.12
CA ARG A 27 12.02 10.71 8.39
C ARG A 27 11.38 9.89 9.51
N TRP A 28 10.06 9.81 9.51
CA TRP A 28 9.26 9.22 10.56
C TRP A 28 8.52 8.02 10.00
N VAL A 29 8.47 6.93 10.74
CA VAL A 29 7.73 5.72 10.40
C VAL A 29 7.29 5.06 11.71
N ALA A 30 6.06 4.55 11.74
CA ALA A 30 5.53 3.77 12.84
C ALA A 30 5.24 2.33 12.42
N TRP A 31 5.23 1.42 13.39
CA TRP A 31 4.76 0.05 13.24
C TRP A 31 3.64 -0.24 14.24
N HIS A 32 2.71 -1.11 13.85
CA HIS A 32 1.61 -1.59 14.69
C HIS A 32 1.29 -3.06 14.40
N TRP A 33 0.56 -3.68 15.32
CA TRP A 33 -0.15 -4.93 15.03
C TRP A 33 -1.47 -4.64 14.32
N GLU A 34 -1.89 -5.52 13.43
CA GLU A 34 -3.22 -5.54 12.82
C GLU A 34 -3.94 -6.81 13.31
N PRO A 35 -4.82 -6.71 14.34
CA PRO A 35 -5.38 -7.88 15.03
C PRO A 35 -6.17 -8.78 14.09
N ASP A 36 -7.02 -8.21 13.24
CA ASP A 36 -7.96 -8.96 12.40
C ASP A 36 -7.29 -9.58 11.15
N LEU A 37 -5.99 -9.29 10.95
CA LEU A 37 -5.10 -9.96 9.99
C LEU A 37 -3.95 -10.76 10.65
N GLU A 38 -3.88 -10.82 11.98
CA GLU A 38 -2.83 -11.48 12.78
C GLU A 38 -1.39 -11.18 12.29
N GLN A 39 -1.09 -9.94 11.87
CA GLN A 39 0.23 -9.57 11.36
C GLN A 39 0.61 -8.09 11.61
N PRO A 40 1.90 -7.73 11.57
CA PRO A 40 2.32 -6.35 11.77
C PRO A 40 2.34 -5.54 10.47
N PHE A 41 2.06 -4.24 10.60
CA PHE A 41 2.10 -3.25 9.52
C PHE A 41 3.06 -2.10 9.86
N TYR A 42 3.46 -1.34 8.83
CA TYR A 42 4.19 -0.08 8.97
C TYR A 42 3.44 1.06 8.28
N THR A 43 3.56 2.29 8.77
CA THR A 43 3.13 3.49 8.05
C THR A 43 4.02 4.71 8.34
N ASP A 44 4.22 5.58 7.33
CA ASP A 44 4.89 6.88 7.49
C ASP A 44 3.95 8.10 7.28
N GLY A 45 2.63 7.87 7.31
CA GLY A 45 1.60 8.88 7.03
C GLY A 45 1.39 9.19 5.55
N GLN A 46 2.26 8.66 4.67
CA GLN A 46 2.11 8.70 3.22
C GLN A 46 1.96 7.30 2.65
N THR A 47 2.87 6.39 3.01
CA THR A 47 2.91 4.99 2.61
C THR A 47 2.57 4.09 3.79
N THR A 48 1.93 2.97 3.51
CA THR A 48 1.58 1.92 4.48
C THR A 48 1.78 0.56 3.82
N GLY A 49 2.12 -0.47 4.59
CA GLY A 49 2.24 -1.83 4.07
C GLY A 49 2.54 -2.86 5.15
N ALA A 50 2.45 -4.14 4.78
CA ALA A 50 2.80 -5.24 5.69
C ALA A 50 4.28 -5.18 6.09
N SER A 51 4.55 -5.36 7.37
CA SER A 51 5.88 -5.47 7.96
C SER A 51 6.42 -6.91 7.83
N ASN A 52 7.70 -7.11 8.09
CA ASN A 52 8.28 -8.44 8.15
C ASN A 52 7.99 -9.07 9.52
N SER A 53 7.00 -9.97 9.58
CA SER A 53 6.51 -10.57 10.83
C SER A 53 7.61 -11.26 11.66
N LEU A 54 8.54 -11.95 11.01
CA LEU A 54 9.66 -12.60 11.71
C LEU A 54 10.65 -11.57 12.29
N ALA A 55 10.96 -10.51 11.54
CA ALA A 55 11.82 -9.44 12.04
C ALA A 55 11.13 -8.61 13.14
N TRP A 56 9.81 -8.45 13.08
CA TRP A 56 9.00 -7.81 14.12
C TRP A 56 9.04 -8.62 15.42
N GLN A 57 8.76 -9.93 15.36
CA GLN A 57 8.86 -10.82 16.50
C GLN A 57 10.26 -10.80 17.12
N VAL A 58 11.31 -10.99 16.30
CA VAL A 58 12.71 -10.95 16.76
C VAL A 58 13.11 -9.60 17.34
N PHE A 59 12.51 -8.49 16.88
CA PHE A 59 12.72 -7.17 17.47
C PHE A 59 12.05 -7.05 18.85
N LEU A 60 10.77 -7.44 18.98
CA LEU A 60 10.04 -7.36 20.25
C LEU A 60 10.61 -8.30 21.32
N GLU A 61 11.01 -9.52 20.95
CA GLU A 61 11.64 -10.51 21.85
C GLU A 61 13.09 -10.14 22.24
N HIS A 62 13.70 -9.13 21.61
CA HIS A 62 15.10 -8.81 21.84
C HIS A 62 15.34 -8.31 23.30
N PRO A 63 16.33 -8.83 24.05
CA PRO A 63 16.49 -8.51 25.48
C PRO A 63 16.78 -7.04 25.85
N GLN A 64 17.13 -6.20 24.87
CA GLN A 64 17.28 -4.75 25.06
C GLN A 64 16.01 -3.95 24.68
N VAL A 65 14.92 -4.65 24.33
CA VAL A 65 13.70 -4.08 23.75
C VAL A 65 12.47 -4.53 24.53
N SER A 66 12.32 -5.84 24.76
CA SER A 66 11.18 -6.44 25.48
C SER A 66 10.86 -5.72 26.78
N TYR A 67 11.83 -5.55 27.67
CA TYR A 67 11.63 -4.90 28.98
C TYR A 67 10.96 -3.51 28.92
N ASP A 68 11.15 -2.74 27.84
CA ASP A 68 10.58 -1.40 27.65
C ASP A 68 9.23 -1.42 26.90
N LEU A 69 8.87 -2.58 26.30
CA LEU A 69 7.72 -2.84 25.42
C LEU A 69 6.69 -3.87 25.93
N ASP A 70 7.04 -4.77 26.87
CA ASP A 70 6.19 -5.87 27.36
C ASP A 70 4.80 -5.40 27.82
N ASN A 71 4.72 -4.17 28.35
CA ASN A 71 3.49 -3.56 28.88
C ASN A 71 2.58 -2.93 27.80
N TYR A 72 2.87 -3.15 26.51
CA TYR A 72 2.21 -2.51 25.38
C TYR A 72 1.64 -3.50 24.34
N GLU A 73 1.83 -4.81 24.52
CA GLU A 73 1.12 -5.87 23.78
C GLU A 73 1.23 -5.75 22.23
N LEU A 74 2.39 -5.29 21.73
CA LEU A 74 2.64 -4.92 20.32
C LEU A 74 2.65 -6.07 19.29
N ALA A 75 2.39 -7.30 19.72
CA ALA A 75 2.18 -8.47 18.87
C ALA A 75 0.77 -9.07 18.99
N GLU A 76 -0.12 -8.39 19.73
CA GLU A 76 -1.47 -8.86 20.07
C GLU A 76 -2.52 -7.75 19.89
N THR A 77 -2.16 -6.48 20.15
CA THR A 77 -3.07 -5.34 20.06
C THR A 77 -2.53 -4.20 19.19
N GLU A 78 -3.43 -3.61 18.41
CA GLU A 78 -3.27 -2.35 17.68
C GLU A 78 -3.09 -1.09 18.56
N ARG A 79 -3.36 -1.21 19.87
CA ARG A 79 -3.65 -0.05 20.75
C ARG A 79 -2.50 0.96 20.78
N TYR A 80 -1.28 0.44 20.79
CA TYR A 80 -0.06 1.23 20.84
C TYR A 80 0.76 1.01 19.57
N TRP A 81 1.32 2.09 19.05
CA TRP A 81 2.18 2.05 17.86
C TRP A 81 3.62 2.42 18.25
N LEU A 82 4.60 1.82 17.59
CA LEU A 82 6.02 2.08 17.78
C LEU A 82 6.52 3.06 16.70
N LEU A 83 6.73 4.32 17.06
CA LEU A 83 7.20 5.40 16.17
C LEU A 83 8.72 5.59 16.24
N LEU A 84 9.37 5.68 15.09
CA LEU A 84 10.81 5.92 14.94
C LEU A 84 11.11 7.27 14.31
N ASP A 85 11.97 8.08 14.94
CA ASP A 85 12.66 9.17 14.25
C ASP A 85 13.94 8.63 13.58
N ARG A 86 13.91 8.36 12.28
CA ARG A 86 15.07 7.84 11.55
C ARG A 86 16.28 8.77 11.55
N LYS A 87 16.09 10.08 11.86
CA LYS A 87 17.17 11.08 11.94
C LYS A 87 17.90 11.08 13.28
N THR A 88 17.19 10.88 14.41
CA THR A 88 17.81 10.84 15.75
C THR A 88 18.01 9.42 16.28
N ARG A 89 17.38 8.42 15.64
CA ARG A 89 17.29 7.01 16.04
C ARG A 89 16.55 6.76 17.36
N ASN A 90 15.82 7.75 17.87
CA ASN A 90 14.93 7.60 19.02
C ASN A 90 13.67 6.81 18.65
N PHE A 91 13.28 5.88 19.51
CA PHE A 91 11.96 5.28 19.51
C PHE A 91 10.99 5.98 20.46
N TYR A 92 9.72 5.95 20.08
CA TYR A 92 8.58 6.47 20.82
C TYR A 92 7.43 5.47 20.78
N ILE A 93 6.62 5.44 21.82
CA ILE A 93 5.40 4.63 21.91
C ILE A 93 4.24 5.47 22.40
N GLY A 94 3.06 5.25 21.85
CA GLY A 94 1.86 6.03 22.14
C GLY A 94 0.62 5.39 21.53
N GLU A 95 -0.57 5.90 21.87
CA GLU A 95 -1.83 5.35 21.36
C GLU A 95 -1.91 5.56 19.83
N GLY A 96 -2.31 4.51 19.09
CA GLY A 96 -2.17 4.46 17.63
C GLY A 96 -2.75 5.68 16.90
N LYS A 97 -3.99 6.05 17.25
CA LYS A 97 -4.70 7.22 16.69
C LYS A 97 -3.98 8.55 16.90
N ILE A 98 -3.11 8.66 17.91
CA ILE A 98 -2.28 9.85 18.17
C ILE A 98 -1.02 9.83 17.30
N ILE A 99 -0.37 8.68 17.15
CA ILE A 99 0.82 8.54 16.28
C ILE A 99 0.43 8.70 14.80
N GLN A 100 -0.67 8.09 14.38
CA GLN A 100 -1.27 8.24 13.05
C GLN A 100 -1.58 9.72 12.75
N SER A 101 -2.27 10.42 13.66
CA SER A 101 -2.55 11.87 13.53
C SER A 101 -1.28 12.73 13.45
N LEU A 102 -0.19 12.35 14.12
CA LEU A 102 1.10 13.06 14.02
C LEU A 102 1.84 12.79 12.70
N LEU A 103 1.72 11.58 12.14
CA LEU A 103 2.29 11.26 10.83
C LEU A 103 1.55 12.02 9.71
N GLU A 104 0.26 12.24 9.86
CA GLU A 104 -0.57 13.03 8.94
C GLU A 104 -0.44 14.56 9.16
N GLN A 105 -0.06 15.02 10.36
CA GLN A 105 0.12 16.44 10.72
C GLN A 105 1.54 16.69 11.29
N PRO A 106 2.56 16.85 10.41
CA PRO A 106 3.98 16.75 10.77
C PRO A 106 4.51 17.89 11.66
N GLU A 107 3.73 18.95 11.89
CA GLU A 107 4.05 20.02 12.84
C GLU A 107 4.34 19.47 14.24
N GLY A 108 3.54 18.50 14.70
CA GLY A 108 3.70 17.89 16.02
C GLY A 108 4.97 17.06 16.14
N LEU A 109 5.38 16.38 15.07
CA LEU A 109 6.64 15.62 15.00
C LEU A 109 7.87 16.56 15.07
N GLY A 110 7.76 17.77 14.51
CA GLY A 110 8.76 18.82 14.69
C GLY A 110 8.96 19.21 16.15
N LEU A 111 7.87 19.33 16.92
CA LEU A 111 7.92 19.62 18.36
C LEU A 111 8.46 18.44 19.17
N LEU A 112 8.02 17.20 18.89
CA LEU A 112 8.49 15.99 19.56
C LEU A 112 10.02 15.87 19.52
N ALA A 113 10.62 15.95 18.33
CA ALA A 113 12.07 15.93 18.17
C ALA A 113 12.80 17.14 18.79
N SER A 114 12.11 18.26 18.99
CA SER A 114 12.68 19.47 19.63
C SER A 114 12.68 19.39 21.16
N LEU A 115 11.82 18.56 21.75
CA LEU A 115 11.81 18.29 23.20
C LEU A 115 12.89 17.27 23.59
N ASP A 116 13.16 16.30 22.71
CA ASP A 116 14.09 15.19 22.95
C ASP A 116 15.54 15.44 22.49
N GLY A 117 15.76 16.50 21.72
CA GLY A 117 17.08 17.00 21.33
C GLY A 117 17.48 18.24 22.13
N ASN A 118 18.76 18.33 22.53
CA ASN A 118 19.33 19.56 23.08
C ASN A 118 19.60 20.60 21.98
N SER A 119 18.55 20.96 21.23
CA SER A 119 18.57 21.80 20.03
C SER A 119 18.06 23.21 20.31
N ASN A 120 18.90 24.22 20.08
CA ASN A 120 18.56 25.63 20.31
C ASN A 120 17.35 26.08 19.44
N PRO A 121 16.20 26.46 20.02
CA PRO A 121 14.96 26.74 19.27
C PRO A 121 15.03 27.97 18.35
N ILE A 122 16.06 28.80 18.50
CA ILE A 122 16.29 30.05 17.75
C ILE A 122 16.90 29.79 16.35
N ARG A 123 17.22 28.53 16.00
CA ARG A 123 17.83 28.19 14.70
C ARG A 123 16.84 27.68 13.65
N ASP A 124 15.95 26.75 14.00
CA ASP A 124 15.06 26.10 13.01
C ASP A 124 13.84 26.94 12.61
N THR A 125 13.42 27.90 13.45
CA THR A 125 12.44 28.94 13.07
C THR A 125 12.85 29.75 11.83
N ARG A 126 14.15 29.77 11.48
CA ARG A 126 14.64 30.42 10.26
C ARG A 126 14.38 29.62 8.97
N TYR A 127 14.05 28.34 9.05
CA TYR A 127 13.66 27.57 7.86
C TYR A 127 12.24 27.95 7.42
N ALA A 128 11.28 27.96 8.35
CA ALA A 128 9.89 28.36 8.08
C ALA A 128 9.79 29.78 7.48
N VAL A 129 10.49 30.76 8.05
CA VAL A 129 10.43 32.16 7.59
C VAL A 129 11.06 32.36 6.20
N ARG A 130 12.05 31.54 5.80
CA ARG A 130 12.79 31.75 4.54
C ARG A 130 12.03 31.27 3.30
N GLN A 131 11.02 30.43 3.46
CA GLN A 131 10.21 29.90 2.35
C GLN A 131 9.17 30.93 1.83
N LEU A 132 8.80 31.93 2.64
CA LEU A 132 7.89 33.00 2.27
C LEU A 132 8.52 34.11 1.40
N THR A 133 9.84 34.14 1.22
CA THR A 133 10.53 35.22 0.50
C THR A 133 11.42 34.72 -0.64
N ARG A 134 10.88 33.93 -1.57
CA ARG A 134 11.52 33.69 -2.89
C ARG A 134 10.60 33.25 -4.05
N PHE A 135 9.41 33.83 -4.13
CA PHE A 135 8.70 33.89 -5.42
C PHE A 135 9.46 34.78 -6.41
N ASN A 136 10.05 34.20 -7.46
CA ASN A 136 10.26 34.90 -8.74
C ASN A 136 10.49 33.86 -9.87
N PRO A 137 9.74 33.90 -10.99
CA PRO A 137 9.87 32.93 -12.09
C PRO A 137 11.01 33.28 -13.08
N PHE A 138 11.19 32.42 -14.10
CA PHE A 138 12.22 32.44 -15.17
C PHE A 138 13.68 32.25 -14.68
N ARG A 139 14.38 31.18 -15.08
CA ARG A 139 14.79 30.91 -16.47
C ARG A 139 15.11 29.44 -16.76
N SER A 140 15.17 29.11 -18.04
CA SER A 140 15.58 27.81 -18.59
C SER A 140 17.02 27.81 -19.15
N TRP A 141 17.50 26.60 -19.43
CA TRP A 141 18.43 26.17 -20.50
C TRP A 141 19.93 25.91 -20.23
N PHE A 142 20.28 24.63 -20.43
CA PHE A 142 21.54 23.98 -20.84
C PHE A 142 22.94 24.50 -20.43
N LYS A 143 23.80 23.55 -20.05
CA LYS A 143 25.00 23.20 -20.85
C LYS A 143 25.51 21.77 -20.61
N LEU A 144 26.04 21.16 -21.67
CA LEU A 144 26.84 19.92 -21.70
C LEU A 144 28.34 20.27 -21.74
N ILE A 145 29.23 19.31 -21.41
CA ILE A 145 30.43 18.93 -22.21
C ILE A 145 31.15 17.69 -21.59
N PRO A 146 31.85 16.83 -22.38
CA PRO A 146 32.38 15.53 -21.92
C PRO A 146 33.92 15.42 -21.91
N ILE A 147 34.47 14.23 -21.56
CA ILE A 147 35.78 13.57 -21.88
C ILE A 147 35.99 12.42 -20.86
N GLY A 148 36.62 11.25 -21.13
CA GLY A 148 37.04 10.64 -22.40
C GLY A 148 38.32 9.77 -22.33
N LEU A 149 38.19 8.44 -22.19
CA LEU A 149 39.21 7.36 -22.38
C LEU A 149 40.42 7.33 -21.40
N GLY A 150 41.10 6.18 -21.14
CA GLY A 150 40.79 4.77 -21.45
C GLY A 150 42.01 3.81 -21.38
N ALA A 151 41.82 2.57 -20.86
CA ALA A 151 42.71 1.37 -20.94
C ALA A 151 42.00 0.18 -20.22
N ALA A 152 41.86 -1.09 -20.66
CA ALA A 152 42.43 -1.92 -21.75
C ALA A 152 43.88 -2.42 -21.48
N LEU A 153 44.30 -3.70 -21.60
CA LEU A 153 43.73 -5.03 -21.98
C LEU A 153 44.48 -6.14 -21.12
N ILE A 154 44.40 -7.50 -21.21
CA ILE A 154 43.68 -8.54 -22.00
C ILE A 154 43.71 -9.93 -21.25
N ALA A 155 43.16 -10.99 -21.86
CA ALA A 155 43.30 -12.45 -21.57
C ALA A 155 42.47 -13.09 -20.43
N SER A 156 41.60 -14.11 -20.59
CA SER A 156 41.26 -15.11 -21.63
C SER A 156 41.97 -16.49 -21.57
N PHE A 157 41.24 -17.50 -21.09
CA PHE A 157 41.35 -18.92 -21.49
C PHE A 157 39.95 -19.57 -21.38
N GLY A 158 39.73 -20.71 -22.06
CA GLY A 158 38.46 -21.44 -22.06
C GLY A 158 38.65 -22.92 -22.38
N MET A 159 37.58 -23.60 -22.82
CA MET A 159 37.42 -25.08 -22.95
C MET A 159 37.13 -25.77 -21.59
N THR A 160 36.28 -26.81 -21.47
CA THR A 160 35.46 -27.52 -22.48
C THR A 160 34.21 -28.19 -21.85
N HIS A 161 33.32 -28.69 -22.73
CA HIS A 161 32.16 -29.56 -22.44
C HIS A 161 32.36 -30.64 -21.34
N TRP A 162 31.28 -30.91 -20.62
CA TRP A 162 30.81 -32.29 -20.40
C TRP A 162 29.32 -32.37 -20.78
N SER A 163 28.87 -33.49 -21.36
CA SER A 163 27.55 -33.64 -21.96
C SER A 163 26.55 -34.42 -21.10
N SER A 164 25.36 -33.83 -20.93
CA SER A 164 24.02 -34.46 -20.88
C SER A 164 23.85 -35.88 -20.32
N LEU A 165 22.94 -36.02 -19.34
CA LEU A 165 22.05 -37.18 -19.22
C LEU A 165 20.76 -36.80 -18.46
N LEU A 166 19.69 -37.54 -18.74
CA LEU A 166 18.33 -37.44 -18.19
C LEU A 166 17.48 -36.21 -18.60
N SER A 167 16.51 -36.51 -19.46
CA SER A 167 15.25 -35.77 -19.71
C SER A 167 14.29 -36.75 -20.41
N PRO A 168 12.97 -36.53 -20.35
CA PRO A 168 12.16 -36.20 -19.18
C PRO A 168 11.05 -37.25 -18.96
N GLN A 169 10.40 -37.27 -17.79
CA GLN A 169 9.02 -37.77 -17.69
C GLN A 169 8.07 -36.59 -17.51
N ALA A 170 7.07 -36.51 -18.37
CA ALA A 170 6.12 -35.41 -18.41
C ALA A 170 4.90 -35.71 -17.54
N GLU A 171 4.84 -35.13 -16.35
CA GLU A 171 3.56 -34.91 -15.69
C GLU A 171 2.85 -33.73 -16.36
N GLN A 172 1.74 -33.99 -17.04
CA GLN A 172 0.89 -32.93 -17.59
C GLN A 172 0.09 -32.23 -16.47
N LYS A 173 0.76 -31.41 -15.66
CA LYS A 173 0.07 -30.25 -15.08
C LYS A 173 -0.30 -29.32 -16.24
N GLN A 174 -1.59 -29.06 -16.42
CA GLN A 174 -2.03 -28.03 -17.36
C GLN A 174 -1.43 -26.70 -16.89
N ALA A 175 -0.50 -26.16 -17.68
CA ALA A 175 0.08 -24.87 -17.37
C ALA A 175 -1.00 -23.79 -17.54
N ILE A 176 -1.47 -23.24 -16.42
CA ILE A 176 -2.03 -21.88 -16.40
C ILE A 176 -0.95 -21.00 -17.05
N GLN A 177 -1.27 -20.37 -18.18
CA GLN A 177 -0.28 -19.62 -18.94
C GLN A 177 0.20 -18.44 -18.08
N PRO A 178 1.51 -18.30 -17.79
CA PRO A 178 2.01 -17.18 -17.02
C PRO A 178 1.78 -15.89 -17.82
N LEU A 179 0.93 -14.99 -17.30
CA LEU A 179 0.42 -13.79 -17.98
C LEU A 179 1.57 -12.96 -18.62
N PRO A 180 1.73 -12.97 -19.96
CA PRO A 180 2.91 -12.42 -20.61
C PRO A 180 2.56 -11.15 -21.41
N VAL A 181 2.12 -10.11 -20.72
CA VAL A 181 2.03 -8.75 -21.27
C VAL A 181 2.69 -7.81 -20.27
N THR A 182 3.67 -7.01 -20.70
CA THR A 182 4.36 -6.07 -19.81
C THR A 182 3.35 -5.05 -19.30
N PRO A 183 3.07 -4.98 -17.97
CA PRO A 183 2.05 -4.07 -17.47
C PRO A 183 2.44 -2.62 -17.73
N VAL A 184 1.54 -1.86 -18.34
CA VAL A 184 1.61 -0.40 -18.23
C VAL A 184 1.18 -0.08 -16.81
N ILE A 185 2.10 0.47 -16.00
CA ILE A 185 1.75 1.02 -14.68
C ILE A 185 0.81 2.22 -14.95
N PRO A 186 -0.46 2.17 -14.53
CA PRO A 186 -1.38 3.26 -14.79
C PRO A 186 -0.95 4.52 -14.02
N THR A 187 -1.19 5.69 -14.60
CA THR A 187 -0.88 6.99 -13.96
C THR A 187 -2.02 7.39 -13.03
N GLY A 188 -2.13 6.69 -11.90
CA GLY A 188 -3.14 6.96 -10.86
C GLY A 188 -2.57 7.60 -9.60
N ASN A 189 -3.47 7.82 -8.64
CA ASN A 189 -3.19 8.22 -7.26
C ASN A 189 -4.37 7.76 -6.40
N CYS A 190 -4.22 7.78 -5.08
CA CYS A 190 -5.22 7.25 -4.15
C CYS A 190 -6.33 8.25 -3.75
N GLY A 191 -6.41 9.39 -4.44
CA GLY A 191 -7.27 10.52 -4.11
C GLY A 191 -6.78 11.36 -2.92
N VAL A 192 -7.51 12.43 -2.60
CA VAL A 192 -7.12 13.38 -1.55
C VAL A 192 -7.39 12.78 -0.16
N GLY A 193 -6.33 12.61 0.63
CA GLY A 193 -6.39 11.90 1.91
C GLY A 193 -6.10 10.40 1.80
N GLY A 194 -5.95 9.87 0.57
CA GLY A 194 -5.41 8.54 0.32
C GLY A 194 -3.89 8.45 0.52
N SER A 195 -3.38 7.22 0.53
CA SER A 195 -1.96 6.92 0.63
C SER A 195 -1.19 7.26 -0.66
N GLN A 196 0.12 7.02 -0.65
CA GLN A 196 1.06 7.29 -1.75
C GLN A 196 1.65 5.98 -2.32
N ASP A 197 1.02 4.84 -2.04
CA ASP A 197 1.43 3.49 -2.46
C ASP A 197 0.69 2.99 -3.71
N PHE A 198 0.12 3.91 -4.52
CA PHE A 198 -0.71 3.57 -5.67
C PHE A 198 -0.07 2.49 -6.55
N SER A 199 -0.80 1.39 -6.71
CA SER A 199 -0.40 0.18 -7.39
C SER A 199 -1.40 -0.15 -8.50
N GLY A 200 -0.92 -0.68 -9.63
CA GLY A 200 -1.81 -0.89 -10.76
C GLY A 200 -1.23 -1.72 -11.89
N TYR A 201 -2.14 -2.26 -12.68
CA TYR A 201 -1.88 -3.09 -13.86
C TYR A 201 -2.89 -2.73 -14.94
N VAL A 202 -2.45 -2.64 -16.19
CA VAL A 202 -3.32 -2.50 -17.36
C VAL A 202 -2.83 -3.43 -18.46
N THR A 203 -3.76 -4.10 -19.13
CA THR A 203 -3.53 -4.90 -20.35
C THR A 203 -4.61 -4.64 -21.38
N SER A 204 -4.37 -5.04 -22.64
CA SER A 204 -5.36 -4.94 -23.71
C SER A 204 -6.47 -5.99 -23.53
N ALA A 205 -7.73 -5.56 -23.42
CA ALA A 205 -8.88 -6.45 -23.26
C ALA A 205 -9.06 -7.40 -24.46
N SER A 206 -8.94 -8.71 -24.21
CA SER A 206 -8.87 -9.76 -25.23
C SER A 206 -10.22 -10.39 -25.60
N GLY A 207 -11.35 -9.88 -25.09
CA GLY A 207 -12.71 -10.35 -25.41
C GLY A 207 -13.70 -9.20 -25.54
N ASP A 208 -14.99 -9.52 -25.62
CA ASP A 208 -16.07 -8.56 -25.89
C ASP A 208 -16.45 -7.66 -24.69
N LYS A 209 -15.87 -7.92 -23.52
CA LYS A 209 -16.12 -7.25 -22.23
C LYS A 209 -14.81 -6.91 -21.54
N GLU A 210 -14.86 -6.01 -20.55
CA GLU A 210 -13.69 -5.61 -19.76
C GLU A 210 -13.93 -5.82 -18.25
N LEU A 211 -12.96 -6.43 -17.56
CA LEU A 211 -12.98 -6.64 -16.11
C LEU A 211 -12.01 -5.67 -15.44
N HIS A 212 -12.54 -4.75 -14.65
CA HIS A 212 -11.75 -3.75 -13.92
C HIS A 212 -11.89 -3.97 -12.42
N LEU A 213 -10.77 -4.18 -11.72
CA LEU A 213 -10.72 -4.34 -10.27
C LEU A 213 -10.16 -3.07 -9.60
N VAL A 214 -10.90 -2.53 -8.63
CA VAL A 214 -10.40 -1.56 -7.66
C VAL A 214 -10.24 -2.27 -6.32
N GLY A 215 -9.06 -2.16 -5.70
CA GLY A 215 -8.73 -2.84 -4.43
C GLY A 215 -8.11 -1.91 -3.41
N VAL A 216 -8.65 -1.85 -2.19
CA VAL A 216 -8.11 -1.09 -1.07
C VAL A 216 -7.99 -1.94 0.19
N TYR A 217 -7.22 -1.46 1.17
CA TYR A 217 -7.37 -1.93 2.54
C TYR A 217 -8.43 -1.10 3.26
N GLU A 218 -8.28 0.23 3.22
CA GLU A 218 -9.14 1.20 3.90
C GLU A 218 -9.51 2.42 3.03
N SER A 219 -10.45 3.21 3.54
CA SER A 219 -10.79 4.53 2.98
C SER A 219 -10.36 5.70 3.86
N HIS A 220 -10.06 5.45 5.14
CA HIS A 220 -9.65 6.47 6.10
C HIS A 220 -8.86 5.87 7.28
N PRO A 221 -8.05 6.67 8.00
CA PRO A 221 -7.31 6.22 9.19
C PRO A 221 -8.18 5.82 10.40
N HIS A 222 -9.44 6.25 10.45
CA HIS A 222 -10.21 6.38 11.70
C HIS A 222 -10.84 5.09 12.26
N HIS A 223 -10.29 3.93 11.91
CA HIS A 223 -10.76 2.63 12.39
C HIS A 223 -9.99 2.14 13.62
N SER A 224 -10.24 0.88 13.99
CA SER A 224 -9.59 0.10 15.04
C SER A 224 -10.29 -1.26 15.12
N GLY A 225 -9.61 -2.35 15.49
CA GLY A 225 -10.10 -3.75 15.54
C GLY A 225 -11.27 -4.09 16.50
N ASN A 226 -12.10 -3.11 16.85
CA ASN A 226 -13.41 -3.22 17.55
C ASN A 226 -14.39 -2.11 17.10
N ASN A 227 -14.02 -1.27 16.14
CA ASN A 227 -14.72 -0.08 15.66
C ASN A 227 -14.20 0.28 14.26
N HIS A 228 -14.89 -0.22 13.25
CA HIS A 228 -14.61 -0.02 11.83
C HIS A 228 -15.73 0.87 11.25
N PRO A 229 -15.64 2.21 11.34
CA PRO A 229 -16.67 3.09 10.83
C PRO A 229 -16.63 3.08 9.30
N THR A 230 -17.80 3.00 8.65
CA THR A 230 -17.88 2.98 7.18
C THR A 230 -17.38 4.30 6.59
N GLY A 231 -16.33 4.23 5.77
CA GLY A 231 -15.85 5.37 5.00
C GLY A 231 -16.36 5.37 3.55
N GLU A 232 -15.98 6.38 2.77
CA GLU A 232 -16.53 6.67 1.43
C GLU A 232 -15.42 6.62 0.37
N ILE A 233 -15.65 5.91 -0.75
CA ILE A 233 -14.76 5.92 -1.93
C ILE A 233 -15.56 6.30 -3.17
N GLN A 234 -15.06 7.26 -3.94
CA GLN A 234 -15.63 7.65 -5.23
C GLN A 234 -14.98 6.85 -6.38
N VAL A 235 -15.78 6.06 -7.11
CA VAL A 235 -15.32 5.32 -8.28
C VAL A 235 -16.00 5.87 -9.52
N LYS A 236 -15.24 6.58 -10.37
CA LYS A 236 -15.79 7.19 -11.59
C LYS A 236 -15.48 6.36 -12.82
N VAL A 237 -16.52 5.90 -13.52
CA VAL A 237 -16.40 5.08 -14.73
C VAL A 237 -16.67 5.95 -15.96
N LYS A 238 -15.69 6.03 -16.86
CA LYS A 238 -15.70 6.83 -18.10
C LYS A 238 -15.51 6.01 -19.38
N ARG A 239 -14.97 4.80 -19.24
CA ARG A 239 -14.67 3.84 -20.31
C ARG A 239 -15.93 3.39 -21.05
N GLN A 240 -15.94 3.49 -22.38
CA GLN A 240 -17.15 3.30 -23.22
C GLN A 240 -17.00 2.29 -24.37
N ASP A 241 -15.81 1.72 -24.60
CA ASP A 241 -15.56 0.87 -25.78
C ASP A 241 -16.25 -0.51 -25.72
N LYS A 242 -16.56 -1.00 -24.52
CA LYS A 242 -17.10 -2.35 -24.24
C LYS A 242 -17.91 -2.36 -22.94
N PRO A 243 -18.81 -3.33 -22.73
CA PRO A 243 -19.46 -3.56 -21.43
C PRO A 243 -18.46 -3.90 -20.33
N ILE A 244 -18.64 -3.25 -19.17
CA ILE A 244 -17.75 -3.32 -18.02
C ILE A 244 -18.31 -4.25 -16.94
N ILE A 245 -17.45 -5.11 -16.41
CA ILE A 245 -17.62 -5.75 -15.11
C ILE A 245 -16.71 -5.02 -14.12
N LEU A 246 -17.32 -4.32 -13.16
CA LEU A 246 -16.61 -3.56 -12.13
C LEU A 246 -16.51 -4.40 -10.86
N ALA A 247 -15.29 -4.83 -10.51
CA ALA A 247 -15.00 -5.48 -9.25
C ALA A 247 -14.43 -4.46 -8.25
N LEU A 248 -14.94 -4.49 -7.03
CA LEU A 248 -14.56 -3.59 -5.94
C LEU A 248 -14.17 -4.44 -4.73
N SER A 249 -13.03 -4.17 -4.09
CA SER A 249 -12.59 -4.90 -2.91
C SER A 249 -12.01 -3.98 -1.84
N SER A 250 -12.39 -4.22 -0.59
CA SER A 250 -11.87 -3.52 0.60
C SER A 250 -11.66 -4.52 1.72
N TYR A 251 -10.82 -4.18 2.70
CA TYR A 251 -10.83 -4.86 3.99
C TYR A 251 -11.86 -4.20 4.92
N GLU A 252 -11.61 -2.93 5.24
CA GLU A 252 -12.49 -2.04 6.00
C GLU A 252 -13.85 -1.84 5.33
N PRO A 253 -14.90 -1.47 6.09
CA PRO A 253 -16.21 -1.21 5.54
C PRO A 253 -16.21 0.06 4.69
N VAL A 254 -16.62 -0.06 3.42
CA VAL A 254 -16.62 1.04 2.45
C VAL A 254 -17.99 1.18 1.79
N ASN A 255 -18.48 2.42 1.74
CA ASN A 255 -19.50 2.84 0.79
C ASN A 255 -18.83 3.29 -0.52
N TRP A 256 -19.02 2.49 -1.54
CA TRP A 256 -18.53 2.70 -2.90
C TRP A 256 -19.55 3.56 -3.68
N ASN A 257 -19.27 4.85 -3.78
CA ASN A 257 -20.06 5.81 -4.54
C ASN A 257 -19.65 5.75 -6.02
N VAL A 258 -20.38 4.94 -6.80
CA VAL A 258 -20.08 4.67 -8.21
C VAL A 258 -20.76 5.72 -9.11
N GLN A 259 -19.95 6.47 -9.85
CA GLN A 259 -20.40 7.51 -10.78
C GLN A 259 -20.16 7.06 -12.22
N VAL A 260 -21.23 6.90 -13.00
CA VAL A 260 -21.20 6.36 -14.36
C VAL A 260 -21.40 7.50 -15.37
N GLU A 261 -20.46 7.73 -16.29
CA GLU A 261 -20.62 8.75 -17.33
C GLU A 261 -21.62 8.31 -18.44
N PRO A 262 -22.31 9.25 -19.12
CA PRO A 262 -23.24 8.91 -20.20
C PRO A 262 -22.54 8.17 -21.34
N GLY A 263 -23.11 7.02 -21.74
CA GLY A 263 -22.57 6.14 -22.78
C GLY A 263 -21.83 4.91 -22.24
N VAL A 264 -21.49 4.89 -20.94
CA VAL A 264 -20.86 3.73 -20.27
C VAL A 264 -21.89 2.62 -20.05
N GLU A 265 -21.55 1.39 -20.43
CA GLU A 265 -22.33 0.18 -20.12
C GLU A 265 -21.64 -0.62 -19.01
N ILE A 266 -22.27 -0.75 -17.85
CA ILE A 266 -21.82 -1.65 -16.77
C ILE A 266 -22.77 -2.84 -16.73
N GLU A 267 -22.24 -4.04 -16.95
CA GLU A 267 -23.00 -5.29 -16.95
C GLU A 267 -23.37 -5.75 -15.53
N LYS A 268 -22.44 -5.59 -14.59
CA LYS A 268 -22.61 -5.90 -13.16
C LYS A 268 -21.52 -5.21 -12.33
N ILE A 269 -21.77 -5.09 -11.02
CA ILE A 269 -20.77 -4.75 -10.00
C ILE A 269 -20.57 -5.97 -9.10
N ILE A 270 -19.33 -6.35 -8.83
CA ILE A 270 -18.95 -7.41 -7.88
C ILE A 270 -18.25 -6.74 -6.70
N VAL A 271 -18.60 -7.13 -5.47
CA VAL A 271 -18.07 -6.52 -4.24
C VAL A 271 -17.47 -7.60 -3.35
N ASN A 272 -16.18 -7.49 -2.99
CA ASN A 272 -15.44 -8.45 -2.16
C ASN A 272 -14.90 -7.78 -0.89
N GLY A 273 -15.47 -8.08 0.28
CA GLY A 273 -15.15 -7.40 1.54
C GLY A 273 -14.84 -8.34 2.69
N TYR A 274 -14.02 -7.89 3.64
CA TYR A 274 -14.01 -8.52 4.97
C TYR A 274 -15.21 -7.98 5.76
N HIS A 275 -15.14 -6.71 6.13
CA HIS A 275 -16.26 -5.99 6.74
C HIS A 275 -17.38 -5.66 5.74
N ASP A 276 -18.55 -5.29 6.26
CA ASP A 276 -19.73 -4.87 5.49
C ASP A 276 -19.40 -3.84 4.39
N GLN A 277 -19.84 -4.12 3.16
CA GLN A 277 -19.62 -3.26 2.00
C GLN A 277 -20.93 -2.68 1.49
N LYS A 278 -20.88 -1.53 0.82
CA LYS A 278 -22.06 -0.90 0.25
C LYS A 278 -21.76 -0.26 -1.09
N VAL A 279 -22.72 -0.30 -2.02
CA VAL A 279 -22.63 0.42 -3.31
C VAL A 279 -23.72 1.47 -3.37
N THR A 280 -23.37 2.68 -3.77
CA THR A 280 -24.26 3.83 -3.97
C THR A 280 -23.96 4.54 -5.30
N GLY A 281 -24.72 5.59 -5.63
CA GLY A 281 -24.63 6.29 -6.93
C GLY A 281 -25.36 5.62 -8.09
N VAL A 282 -25.55 4.30 -8.04
CA VAL A 282 -26.19 3.48 -9.09
C VAL A 282 -27.55 2.86 -8.70
N SER A 283 -28.18 3.30 -7.60
CA SER A 283 -29.44 2.72 -7.07
C SER A 283 -30.62 2.74 -8.04
N ASP A 284 -30.65 3.74 -8.92
CA ASP A 284 -31.75 3.96 -9.87
C ASP A 284 -31.49 3.25 -11.22
N SER A 285 -30.32 2.61 -11.34
CA SER A 285 -29.95 1.77 -12.48
C SER A 285 -30.51 0.35 -12.33
N LYS A 286 -30.43 -0.44 -13.41
CA LYS A 286 -30.71 -1.88 -13.38
C LYS A 286 -29.43 -2.73 -13.30
N ILE A 287 -28.31 -2.14 -12.90
CA ILE A 287 -27.03 -2.85 -12.80
C ILE A 287 -27.12 -3.86 -11.64
N PRO A 288 -26.93 -5.18 -11.88
CA PRO A 288 -26.83 -6.18 -10.83
C PRO A 288 -25.61 -5.90 -9.93
N ILE A 289 -25.80 -6.06 -8.62
CA ILE A 289 -24.73 -6.01 -7.62
C ILE A 289 -24.62 -7.41 -7.01
N GLU A 290 -23.43 -8.00 -7.07
CA GLU A 290 -23.11 -9.33 -6.53
C GLU A 290 -22.14 -9.16 -5.35
N GLU A 291 -22.64 -9.37 -4.13
CA GLU A 291 -21.90 -9.12 -2.89
C GLU A 291 -21.29 -10.39 -2.29
N TYR A 292 -20.03 -10.27 -1.88
CA TYR A 292 -19.18 -11.25 -1.23
C TYR A 292 -18.43 -10.56 -0.06
N SER A 293 -19.18 -10.00 0.90
CA SER A 293 -18.66 -9.50 2.17
C SER A 293 -18.67 -10.60 3.25
N HIS A 294 -17.57 -10.78 3.99
CA HIS A 294 -17.47 -11.83 5.00
C HIS A 294 -18.49 -11.61 6.13
N GLU A 295 -18.57 -10.41 6.70
CA GLU A 295 -19.56 -10.08 7.72
C GLU A 295 -21.00 -10.08 7.17
N GLY A 296 -21.26 -9.32 6.10
CA GLY A 296 -22.61 -9.09 5.58
C GLY A 296 -23.26 -10.28 4.85
N THR A 297 -22.47 -11.16 4.23
CA THR A 297 -22.98 -12.31 3.46
C THR A 297 -22.48 -13.69 3.93
N GLY A 298 -21.52 -13.75 4.85
CA GLY A 298 -20.85 -14.99 5.25
C GLY A 298 -19.94 -15.58 4.16
N LYS A 299 -19.56 -14.78 3.15
CA LYS A 299 -18.80 -15.23 1.97
C LYS A 299 -17.82 -14.15 1.53
N TYR A 300 -16.65 -14.56 1.06
CA TYR A 300 -15.72 -13.73 0.31
C TYR A 300 -15.19 -14.55 -0.88
N LEU A 301 -14.57 -13.92 -1.85
CA LEU A 301 -13.93 -14.60 -2.98
C LEU A 301 -12.52 -15.05 -2.60
N GLU A 302 -11.65 -14.09 -2.24
CA GLU A 302 -10.27 -14.26 -1.79
C GLU A 302 -9.84 -13.01 -0.99
N ASN A 303 -8.58 -13.00 -0.54
CA ASN A 303 -7.92 -11.87 0.13
C ASN A 303 -8.19 -10.49 -0.50
N PHE A 304 -8.38 -9.52 0.38
CA PHE A 304 -8.76 -8.13 0.13
C PHE A 304 -7.55 -7.31 -0.34
N THR A 305 -7.14 -7.56 -1.59
CA THR A 305 -5.88 -7.05 -2.12
C THR A 305 -5.95 -5.58 -2.55
N TYR A 306 -4.88 -4.84 -2.24
CA TYR A 306 -4.71 -3.44 -2.58
C TYR A 306 -3.40 -3.14 -3.34
N GLN A 307 -2.55 -4.15 -3.57
CA GLN A 307 -1.27 -4.01 -4.28
C GLN A 307 -1.09 -5.06 -5.38
N TRP A 308 -0.52 -4.64 -6.51
CA TRP A 308 -0.19 -5.53 -7.61
C TRP A 308 1.14 -6.25 -7.39
N SER A 309 1.13 -7.27 -6.52
CA SER A 309 2.25 -8.21 -6.38
C SER A 309 2.14 -9.33 -7.42
N SER A 310 3.02 -9.32 -8.42
CA SER A 310 3.18 -10.42 -9.37
C SER A 310 4.28 -11.42 -8.98
N ALA A 311 4.84 -11.29 -7.77
CA ALA A 311 6.08 -11.97 -7.38
C ALA A 311 5.91 -12.92 -6.18
N GLU A 312 5.56 -12.40 -5.00
CA GLU A 312 5.73 -13.16 -3.75
C GLU A 312 4.51 -13.17 -2.80
N ASN A 313 3.50 -12.29 -2.98
CA ASN A 313 2.25 -12.32 -2.19
C ASN A 313 1.08 -12.88 -3.00
N GLN A 314 0.44 -13.95 -2.51
CA GLN A 314 -0.50 -14.77 -3.28
C GLN A 314 -1.91 -14.17 -3.45
N GLY A 315 -2.27 -13.14 -2.68
CA GLY A 315 -3.65 -12.60 -2.64
C GLY A 315 -4.14 -12.02 -3.97
N THR A 316 -3.33 -11.22 -4.66
CA THR A 316 -3.74 -10.57 -5.92
C THR A 316 -3.96 -11.57 -7.05
N PRO A 317 -3.04 -12.53 -7.31
CA PRO A 317 -3.29 -13.60 -8.27
C PRO A 317 -4.52 -14.46 -7.94
N ALA A 318 -4.79 -14.72 -6.65
CA ALA A 318 -5.95 -15.49 -6.22
C ALA A 318 -7.27 -14.78 -6.53
N LEU A 319 -7.46 -13.54 -6.05
CA LEU A 319 -8.71 -12.79 -6.27
C LEU A 319 -9.00 -12.59 -7.76
N VAL A 320 -7.96 -12.28 -8.55
CA VAL A 320 -8.05 -12.17 -10.01
C VAL A 320 -8.47 -13.51 -10.63
N THR A 321 -7.98 -14.64 -10.12
CA THR A 321 -8.36 -15.97 -10.60
C THR A 321 -9.84 -16.27 -10.32
N GLN A 322 -10.36 -15.99 -9.13
CA GLN A 322 -11.79 -16.19 -8.84
C GLN A 322 -12.66 -15.26 -9.69
N LEU A 323 -12.30 -13.98 -9.83
CA LEU A 323 -13.04 -13.03 -10.66
C LEU A 323 -13.06 -13.44 -12.13
N SER A 324 -11.94 -13.88 -12.71
CA SER A 324 -11.89 -14.41 -14.07
C SER A 324 -12.73 -15.69 -14.25
N GLN A 325 -12.81 -16.56 -13.24
CA GLN A 325 -13.66 -17.76 -13.29
C GLN A 325 -15.15 -17.45 -13.16
N LEU A 326 -15.53 -16.56 -12.23
CA LEU A 326 -16.90 -16.12 -11.97
C LEU A 326 -17.52 -15.35 -13.16
N THR A 327 -16.69 -14.59 -13.88
CA THR A 327 -17.13 -13.69 -14.96
C THR A 327 -16.88 -14.22 -16.37
N GLY A 328 -16.05 -15.26 -16.52
CA GLY A 328 -15.51 -15.71 -17.81
C GLY A 328 -14.64 -14.66 -18.52
N THR A 329 -14.30 -13.56 -17.85
CA THR A 329 -13.65 -12.37 -18.45
C THR A 329 -12.31 -12.12 -17.78
N GLN A 330 -11.22 -12.03 -18.56
CA GLN A 330 -9.89 -11.79 -17.99
C GLN A 330 -9.70 -10.34 -17.54
N LEU A 331 -8.96 -10.17 -16.43
CA LEU A 331 -8.64 -8.85 -15.87
C LEU A 331 -8.03 -7.91 -16.92
N THR A 332 -8.70 -6.79 -17.14
CA THR A 332 -8.29 -5.70 -18.04
C THR A 332 -7.46 -4.65 -17.30
N SER A 333 -7.87 -4.27 -16.08
CA SER A 333 -7.02 -3.46 -15.19
C SER A 333 -7.20 -3.76 -13.70
N PHE A 334 -6.14 -3.56 -12.93
CA PHE A 334 -6.18 -3.37 -11.48
C PHE A 334 -5.76 -1.94 -11.12
N GLN A 335 -6.42 -1.36 -10.12
CA GLN A 335 -5.97 -0.16 -9.41
C GLN A 335 -6.12 -0.40 -7.90
N GLY A 336 -5.15 0.01 -7.10
CA GLY A 336 -5.26 -0.12 -5.66
C GLY A 336 -4.26 0.69 -4.86
N CYS A 337 -4.59 0.86 -3.59
CA CYS A 337 -3.87 1.66 -2.59
C CYS A 337 -4.21 1.12 -1.20
N TYR A 338 -3.30 1.14 -0.24
CA TYR A 338 -3.67 0.81 1.14
C TYR A 338 -4.86 1.67 1.61
N ARG A 339 -4.77 3.00 1.48
CA ARG A 339 -5.88 3.92 1.72
C ARG A 339 -6.33 4.57 0.42
N GLY A 340 -7.48 4.18 -0.12
CA GLY A 340 -8.07 4.78 -1.32
C GLY A 340 -9.26 5.67 -1.01
N THR A 341 -9.40 6.79 -1.72
CA THR A 341 -10.54 7.73 -1.59
C THR A 341 -11.21 8.06 -2.92
N GLN A 342 -10.47 7.96 -4.03
CA GLN A 342 -10.99 8.16 -5.39
C GLN A 342 -10.24 7.29 -6.41
N PHE A 343 -10.98 6.71 -7.36
CA PHE A 343 -10.44 5.96 -8.51
C PHE A 343 -11.20 6.33 -9.81
N GLU A 344 -10.55 6.16 -10.97
CA GLU A 344 -11.19 6.37 -12.27
C GLU A 344 -10.92 5.21 -13.25
N ILE A 345 -11.97 4.72 -13.92
CA ILE A 345 -11.87 3.73 -15.01
C ILE A 345 -12.00 4.46 -16.35
N GLN A 346 -10.97 4.36 -17.20
CA GLN A 346 -10.78 5.15 -18.43
C GLN A 346 -10.54 4.27 -19.67
#